data_AF-A0A496XRZ4-F1
#
_entry.id   AF-A0A496XRZ4-F1
#
_cell.length_a   1.000
_cell.length_b   1.000
_cell.length_c   1.000
_cell.angle_alpha   90.00
_cell.angle_beta   90.00
_cell.angle_gamma   90.00
#
_symmetry.space_group_name_H-M   'P 1'
#
loop_
_entity.id
_entity.type
_entity.pdbx_description
1 polymer ?
#
loop_
_entity_poly.entity_id
_entity_poly.type
_entity_poly.pdbx_seq_one_letter_code
_entity_poly.pdbx_strand_id
1 'polypeptide(L)'
;MEQNPLEERVFKLKNPRMEFFCPLCRSQRGFLYSPKLSKKNYMQIVAISLMLAMSLYPFMGFRSGVVLFMVWGIMEFSIRVLFKKEVPCPHCGFDATWYKKDIKVARQKVKEFWEQKKHISDTEKFAESI
;
A
#
# COMPACT_ATOMS: atom_id res chain seq x y z
N MET A 1 -29.77 -1.64 -4.42
CA MET A 1 -28.82 -0.52 -4.45
C MET A 1 -27.94 -0.72 -5.65
N GLU A 2 -28.30 -0.10 -6.78
CA GLU A 2 -27.49 -0.13 -7.99
C GLU A 2 -26.35 0.87 -7.79
N GLN A 3 -25.24 0.38 -7.24
CA GLN A 3 -24.03 1.18 -7.10
C GLN A 3 -23.34 1.15 -8.46
N ASN A 4 -23.24 2.30 -9.13
CA ASN A 4 -22.43 2.50 -10.33
C ASN A 4 -21.05 3.04 -9.90
N PRO A 5 -20.07 2.19 -9.54
CA PRO A 5 -18.78 2.62 -8.99
C PRO A 5 -17.80 3.23 -10.01
N LEU A 6 -18.22 3.44 -11.27
CA LEU A 6 -17.35 3.87 -12.37
C LEU A 6 -17.59 5.35 -12.74
N GLU A 7 -17.70 6.24 -11.76
CA GLU A 7 -17.73 7.69 -12.03
C GLU A 7 -16.37 8.23 -12.53
N GLU A 8 -15.27 7.52 -12.24
CA GLU A 8 -13.91 7.96 -12.58
C GLU A 8 -13.17 6.89 -13.40
N ARG A 9 -12.45 7.31 -14.45
CA ARG A 9 -11.66 6.38 -15.27
C ARG A 9 -10.59 5.72 -14.41
N VAL A 10 -10.57 4.39 -14.41
CA VAL A 10 -9.51 3.61 -13.75
C VAL A 10 -8.17 3.98 -14.39
N PHE A 11 -7.27 4.60 -13.63
CA PHE A 11 -5.92 4.88 -14.09
C PHE A 11 -5.21 3.56 -14.38
N LYS A 12 -4.84 3.33 -15.64
CA LYS A 12 -4.07 2.16 -16.04
C LYS A 12 -2.64 2.34 -15.51
N LEU A 13 -2.29 1.57 -14.48
CA LEU A 13 -0.93 1.55 -13.95
C LEU A 13 0.04 1.13 -15.06
N LYS A 14 1.14 1.87 -15.20
CA LYS A 14 2.22 1.52 -16.12
C LYS A 14 3.04 0.38 -15.51
N ASN A 15 3.14 -0.75 -16.22
CA ASN A 15 3.87 -1.96 -15.82
C ASN A 15 3.42 -2.56 -14.46
N PRO A 16 2.15 -2.99 -14.32
CA PRO A 16 1.71 -3.66 -13.10
C PRO A 16 2.45 -4.99 -12.94
N ARG A 17 2.86 -5.31 -11.71
CA ARG A 17 3.51 -6.59 -11.39
C ARG A 17 2.50 -7.74 -11.32
N MET A 18 1.26 -7.43 -10.94
CA MET A 18 0.14 -8.36 -10.86
C MET A 18 -1.13 -7.60 -11.20
N GLU A 19 -2.02 -8.20 -11.99
CA GLU A 19 -3.33 -7.66 -12.32
C GLU A 19 -4.42 -8.52 -11.68
N PHE A 20 -5.47 -7.89 -11.16
CA PHE A 20 -6.60 -8.57 -10.54
C PHE A 20 -7.89 -7.77 -10.71
N PHE A 21 -9.02 -8.45 -10.57
CA PHE A 21 -10.34 -7.80 -10.53
C PHE A 21 -10.85 -7.73 -9.10
N CYS A 22 -11.44 -6.60 -8.72
CA CYS A 22 -12.12 -6.52 -7.44
C CYS A 22 -13.35 -7.42 -7.42
N PRO A 23 -13.55 -8.29 -6.41
CA PRO A 23 -14.73 -9.15 -6.35
C PRO A 23 -16.04 -8.37 -6.10
N LEU A 24 -15.97 -7.18 -5.50
CA LEU A 24 -17.15 -6.37 -5.17
C LEU A 24 -17.57 -5.45 -6.33
N CYS A 25 -16.65 -4.61 -6.81
CA CYS A 25 -16.95 -3.62 -7.87
C CYS A 25 -16.51 -4.04 -9.28
N ARG A 26 -15.89 -5.21 -9.44
CA ARG A 26 -15.34 -5.72 -10.72
C ARG A 26 -14.36 -4.79 -11.44
N SER A 27 -13.88 -3.73 -10.81
CA SER A 27 -12.84 -2.85 -11.35
C SER A 27 -11.52 -3.63 -11.55
N GLN A 28 -10.88 -3.48 -12.71
CA GLN A 28 -9.52 -3.98 -12.94
C GLN A 28 -8.53 -3.19 -12.09
N ARG A 29 -7.56 -3.87 -11.48
CA ARG A 29 -6.50 -3.26 -10.67
C ARG A 29 -5.16 -3.91 -10.92
N GLY A 30 -4.10 -3.13 -10.74
CA GLY A 30 -2.72 -3.58 -10.76
C GLY A 30 -2.03 -3.30 -9.43
N PHE A 31 -1.14 -4.18 -9.00
CA PHE A 31 -0.19 -3.91 -7.91
C PHE A 31 1.16 -3.49 -8.49
N LEU A 32 1.77 -2.43 -7.95
CA LEU A 32 3.13 -2.03 -8.33
C LEU A 32 4.16 -2.78 -7.50
N TYR A 33 3.86 -2.97 -6.21
CA TYR A 33 4.77 -3.63 -5.30
C TYR A 33 4.51 -5.14 -5.24
N SER A 34 5.60 -5.90 -5.11
CA SER A 34 5.54 -7.31 -4.76
C SER A 34 5.88 -7.49 -3.29
N PRO A 35 5.24 -8.44 -2.57
CA PRO A 35 5.61 -8.75 -1.19
C PRO A 35 7.02 -9.36 -1.07
N LYS A 36 7.61 -9.80 -2.19
CA LYS A 36 8.97 -10.35 -2.26
C LYS A 36 9.98 -9.24 -2.56
N LEU A 37 11.13 -9.31 -1.89
CA LEU A 37 12.29 -8.46 -2.16
C LEU A 37 12.86 -8.79 -3.54
N SER A 38 12.97 -7.77 -4.40
CA SER A 38 13.62 -7.89 -5.71
C SER A 38 15.14 -7.94 -5.56
N LYS A 39 15.85 -8.55 -6.53
CA LYS A 39 17.32 -8.54 -6.60
C LYS A 39 17.91 -7.12 -6.52
N LYS A 40 17.22 -6.13 -7.09
CA LYS A 40 17.62 -4.72 -7.01
C LYS A 40 17.58 -4.18 -5.59
N ASN A 41 16.57 -4.58 -4.81
CA ASN A 41 16.41 -4.15 -3.42
C ASN A 41 17.52 -4.75 -2.54
N TYR A 42 17.93 -6.00 -2.81
CA TYR A 42 19.08 -6.60 -2.14
C TYR A 42 20.38 -5.84 -2.42
N MET A 43 20.65 -5.44 -3.66
CA MET A 43 21.81 -4.58 -3.94
C MET A 43 21.75 -3.26 -3.17
N GLN A 44 20.58 -2.62 -3.08
CA GLN A 44 20.40 -1.38 -2.33
C GLN A 44 20.67 -1.57 -0.83
N ILE A 45 20.16 -2.65 -0.24
CA ILE A 45 20.39 -2.99 1.17
C ILE A 45 21.90 -3.14 1.43
N VAL A 46 22.59 -3.90 0.58
CA VAL A 46 24.05 -4.11 0.72
C VAL A 46 24.79 -2.78 0.57
N ALA A 47 24.51 -1.99 -0.47
CA ALA A 47 25.19 -0.71 -0.70
C ALA A 47 24.99 0.28 0.46
N ILE A 48 23.75 0.44 0.93
CA ILE A 48 23.42 1.35 2.05
C ILE A 48 24.02 0.85 3.36
N SER A 49 23.93 -0.45 3.63
CA SER A 49 24.51 -1.04 4.85
C SER A 49 26.02 -0.90 4.90
N LEU A 50 26.72 -1.08 3.77
CA LEU A 50 28.17 -0.90 3.67
C LEU A 50 28.57 0.56 3.89
N MET A 51 27.85 1.49 3.26
CA MET A 51 28.08 2.92 3.41
C MET A 51 27.89 3.38 4.86
N LEU A 52 26.83 2.92 5.52
CA LEU A 52 26.59 3.21 6.94
C LEU A 52 27.61 2.52 7.84
N ALA A 53 27.97 1.26 7.57
CA ALA A 53 28.96 0.54 8.36
C ALA A 53 30.33 1.23 8.34
N MET A 54 30.78 1.72 7.17
CA MET A 54 32.03 2.49 7.06
C MET A 54 31.95 3.82 7.82
N SER A 55 30.82 4.53 7.74
CA SER A 55 30.64 5.80 8.44
C SER A 55 30.56 5.66 9.97
N LEU A 56 29.95 4.58 10.48
CA LEU A 56 29.81 4.28 11.90
C LEU A 56 30.97 3.46 12.49
N TYR A 57 31.91 2.99 11.66
CA TYR A 57 33.08 2.25 12.09
C TYR A 57 33.90 2.91 13.21
N PRO A 58 34.22 4.23 13.16
CA PRO A 58 35.02 4.85 14.23
C PRO A 58 34.30 4.91 15.58
N PHE A 59 32.97 4.82 15.61
CA PHE A 59 32.18 4.92 16.84
C PHE A 59 31.86 3.53 17.45
N MET A 60 31.52 2.55 16.60
CA MET A 60 31.03 1.24 17.05
C MET A 60 31.96 0.07 16.72
N GLY A 61 33.03 0.29 15.95
CA GLY A 61 33.99 -0.75 15.54
C GLY A 61 33.29 -1.96 14.91
N PHE A 62 33.61 -3.16 15.41
CA PHE A 62 33.07 -4.42 14.90
C PHE A 62 31.56 -4.62 15.17
N ARG A 63 30.96 -3.83 16.09
CA ARG A 63 29.51 -3.87 16.37
C ARG A 63 28.67 -3.22 15.25
N SER A 64 29.32 -2.57 14.28
CA SER A 64 28.69 -2.01 13.09
C SER A 64 27.92 -3.02 12.25
N GLY A 65 28.19 -4.34 12.38
CA GLY A 65 27.41 -5.39 11.72
C GLY A 65 25.91 -5.39 12.07
N VAL A 66 25.51 -4.84 13.23
CA VAL A 66 24.09 -4.71 13.60
C VAL A 66 23.33 -3.77 12.64
N VAL A 67 24.03 -2.82 12.02
CA VAL A 67 23.43 -1.88 11.05
C VAL A 67 22.84 -2.61 9.86
N LEU A 68 23.45 -3.73 9.42
CA LEU A 68 22.92 -4.52 8.31
C LEU A 68 21.52 -5.09 8.63
N PHE A 69 21.35 -5.63 9.83
CA PHE A 69 20.05 -6.17 10.27
C PHE A 69 19.00 -5.05 10.42
N MET A 70 19.40 -3.88 10.92
CA MET A 70 18.50 -2.72 11.01
C MET A 70 18.05 -2.25 9.63
N VAL A 71 18.98 -2.06 8.68
CA VAL A 71 18.65 -1.62 7.31
C VAL A 71 17.79 -2.66 6.59
N TRP A 72 18.12 -3.94 6.72
CA TRP A 72 17.30 -5.02 6.18
C TRP A 72 15.88 -4.93 6.74
N GLY A 73 15.73 -4.90 8.07
CA GLY A 73 14.44 -4.87 8.73
C GLY A 73 13.58 -3.68 8.27
N ILE A 74 14.17 -2.49 8.18
CA ILE A 74 13.48 -1.28 7.70
C ILE A 74 13.02 -1.45 6.24
N MET A 75 13.88 -1.96 5.36
CA MET A 75 13.55 -2.15 3.94
C MET A 75 12.45 -3.19 3.74
N GLU A 76 12.53 -4.32 4.45
CA GLU A 76 11.51 -5.35 4.39
C GLU A 76 10.17 -4.86 4.94
N PHE A 77 10.19 -4.15 6.07
CA PHE A 77 9.00 -3.54 6.65
C PHE A 77 8.38 -2.51 5.70
N SER A 78 9.19 -1.62 5.12
CA SER A 78 8.72 -0.58 4.20
C SER A 78 8.01 -1.16 2.99
N ILE A 79 8.58 -2.19 2.35
CA ILE A 79 7.97 -2.87 1.21
C ILE A 79 6.65 -3.55 1.60
N ARG A 80 6.61 -4.22 2.76
CA ARG A 80 5.38 -4.86 3.26
C ARG A 80 4.27 -3.83 3.54
N VAL A 81 4.63 -2.67 4.11
CA VAL A 81 3.69 -1.57 4.37
C VAL A 81 3.17 -0.96 3.06
N LEU A 82 4.06 -0.68 2.11
CA LEU A 82 3.68 -0.17 0.78
C LEU A 82 2.73 -1.13 0.07
N PHE A 83 3.05 -2.43 0.06
CA PHE A 83 2.19 -3.45 -0.51
C PHE A 83 0.80 -3.46 0.15
N LYS A 84 0.75 -3.39 1.49
CA LYS A 84 -0.52 -3.37 2.24
C LYS A 84 -1.38 -2.15 1.93
N LYS A 85 -0.77 -1.00 1.60
CA LYS A 85 -1.50 0.21 1.18
C LYS A 85 -2.17 0.06 -0.18
N GLU A 86 -1.64 -0.78 -1.07
CA GLU A 86 -2.23 -1.02 -2.40
C GLU A 86 -3.40 -2.01 -2.40
N VAL A 87 -3.50 -2.87 -1.37
CA VAL A 87 -4.56 -3.90 -1.26
C VAL A 87 -6.00 -3.37 -1.27
N PRO A 88 -6.37 -2.34 -0.48
CA PRO A 88 -7.75 -1.84 -0.44
C PRO A 88 -8.19 -1.22 -1.78
N CYS A 89 -9.48 -1.33 -2.08
CA CYS A 89 -10.06 -0.69 -3.26
C CYS A 89 -10.10 0.83 -3.15
N PRO A 90 -9.62 1.59 -4.15
CA PRO A 90 -9.86 3.02 -4.21
C PRO A 90 -11.32 3.36 -4.56
N HIS A 91 -12.06 2.46 -5.22
CA HIS A 91 -13.45 2.73 -5.62
C HIS A 91 -14.49 2.33 -4.57
N CYS A 92 -14.28 1.22 -3.87
CA CYS A 92 -15.29 0.65 -2.97
C CYS A 92 -14.79 0.36 -1.55
N GLY A 93 -13.54 0.69 -1.23
CA GLY A 93 -12.93 0.39 0.06
C GLY A 93 -12.73 -1.10 0.39
N PHE A 94 -13.10 -2.03 -0.50
CA PHE A 94 -13.01 -3.47 -0.24
C PHE A 94 -11.56 -3.95 -0.10
N ASP A 95 -11.27 -4.63 1.01
CA ASP A 95 -9.96 -5.18 1.36
C ASP A 95 -10.04 -6.72 1.45
N ALA A 96 -9.37 -7.39 0.51
CA ALA A 96 -9.37 -8.85 0.41
C ALA A 96 -8.68 -9.53 1.61
N THR A 97 -7.69 -8.88 2.22
CA THR A 97 -6.99 -9.41 3.40
C THR A 97 -7.94 -9.50 4.60
N TRP A 98 -8.76 -8.47 4.81
CA TRP A 98 -9.76 -8.49 5.87
C TRP A 98 -10.93 -9.39 5.55
N TYR A 99 -11.34 -9.52 4.30
CA TYR A 99 -12.39 -10.46 3.94
C TYR A 99 -12.02 -11.91 4.28
N LYS A 100 -10.76 -12.30 4.01
CA LYS A 100 -10.25 -13.64 4.36
C LYS A 100 -10.14 -13.84 5.88
N LYS A 101 -9.83 -12.78 6.63
CA LYS A 101 -9.64 -12.84 8.09
C LYS A 101 -10.97 -12.77 8.86
N ASP A 102 -11.78 -11.74 8.58
CA ASP A 102 -13.04 -11.42 9.25
C ASP A 102 -14.00 -10.67 8.32
N ILE A 103 -15.07 -11.34 7.91
CA ILE A 103 -16.09 -10.77 7.01
C ILE A 103 -16.76 -9.54 7.63
N LYS A 104 -16.95 -9.52 8.96
CA LYS A 104 -17.60 -8.41 9.67
C LYS A 104 -16.79 -7.12 9.54
N VAL A 105 -15.48 -7.20 9.76
CA VAL A 105 -14.57 -6.05 9.64
C VAL A 105 -14.50 -5.57 8.21
N ALA A 106 -14.46 -6.48 7.23
CA ALA A 106 -14.47 -6.11 5.82
C ALA A 106 -15.74 -5.32 5.44
N ARG A 107 -16.92 -5.74 5.92
CA ARG A 107 -18.17 -5.01 5.70
C ARG A 107 -18.16 -3.63 6.37
N GLN A 108 -17.64 -3.55 7.58
CA GLN A 108 -17.54 -2.29 8.31
C GLN A 108 -16.68 -1.27 7.55
N LYS A 109 -15.50 -1.68 7.07
CA LYS A 109 -14.61 -0.80 6.28
C LYS A 109 -15.23 -0.30 4.99
N VAL A 110 -16.01 -1.14 4.31
CA VAL A 110 -16.75 -0.73 3.13
C VAL A 110 -17.79 0.33 3.50
N LYS A 111 -18.54 0.14 4.59
CA LYS A 111 -19.50 1.16 5.06
C LYS A 111 -18.82 2.49 5.39
N GLU A 112 -17.75 2.45 6.18
CA GLU A 112 -16.95 3.63 6.55
C GLU A 112 -16.45 4.38 5.30
N PHE A 113 -16.01 3.65 4.27
CA PHE A 113 -15.58 4.23 3.01
C PHE A 113 -16.69 5.00 2.28
N TRP A 114 -17.89 4.43 2.20
CA TRP A 114 -19.04 5.10 1.56
C TRP A 114 -19.57 6.27 2.37
N GLU A 115 -19.57 6.16 3.69
CA GLU A 115 -19.92 7.26 4.60
C GLU A 115 -18.95 8.43 4.41
N GLN A 116 -17.64 8.16 4.35
CA GLN A 116 -16.62 9.18 4.10
C GLN A 116 -16.80 9.85 2.72
N LYS A 117 -17.07 9.08 1.66
CA LYS A 117 -17.32 9.64 0.32
C LYS A 117 -18.55 10.55 0.31
N LYS A 118 -19.61 10.17 1.03
CA LYS A 118 -20.83 10.99 1.15
C LYS A 118 -20.53 12.34 1.82
N HIS A 119 -19.80 12.32 2.94
CA HIS A 119 -19.42 13.55 3.65
C HIS A 119 -18.60 14.52 2.79
N ILE A 120 -17.68 14.00 1.97
CA ILE A 120 -16.90 14.82 1.03
C ILE A 120 -17.83 15.47 0.00
N SER A 121 -18.72 14.67 -0.62
CA SER A 121 -19.66 15.18 -1.63
C SER A 121 -20.65 16.22 -1.10
N ASP A 122 -21.05 16.11 0.18
CA ASP A 122 -21.95 17.09 0.82
C ASP A 122 -21.19 18.40 1.14
N THR A 123 -19.90 18.31 1.47
CA THR A 123 -19.04 19.47 1.74
C THR A 123 -18.74 20.26 0.46
N GLU A 124 -18.47 19.57 -0.65
CA GLU A 124 -18.24 20.20 -1.96
C GLU A 124 -19.48 20.99 -2.42
N LYS A 125 -20.66 20.38 -2.32
CA LYS A 125 -21.93 21.05 -2.66
C LYS A 125 -22.21 22.28 -1.80
N PHE A 126 -21.83 22.23 -0.52
CA PHE A 126 -21.96 23.39 0.36
C PHE A 126 -21.00 24.52 -0.06
N ALA A 127 -19.76 24.20 -0.40
CA ALA A 127 -18.76 25.17 -0.86
C ALA A 127 -19.14 25.83 -2.20
N GLU A 128 -19.78 25.10 -3.11
CA GLU A 128 -20.28 25.66 -4.39
C GLU A 128 -21.55 26.51 -4.23
N SER A 129 -22.24 26.43 -3.09
CA SER A 129 -23.49 27.16 -2.82
C SER A 129 -23.30 28.52 -2.11
N ILE A 130 -22.05 28.87 -1.77
CA ILE A 130 -21.64 30.15 -1.16
C ILE A 130 -21.01 31.04 -2.23
#